data_AF-A0A1H6GG53-F1
#
_entry.id   AF-A0A1H6GG53-F1
#
_cell.length_a   1.000
_cell.length_b   1.000
_cell.length_c   1.000
_cell.angle_alpha   90.00
_cell.angle_beta   90.00
_cell.angle_gamma   90.00
#
_symmetry.space_group_name_H-M   'P 1'
#
loop_
_entity.id
_entity.type
_entity.pdbx_description
1 polymer ?
#
loop_
_entity_poly.entity_id
_entity_poly.type
_entity_poly.pdbx_seq_one_letter_code
_entity_poly.pdbx_strand_id
1 'polypeptide(L)'
;MSSDFTAYSTNDLLRMIYDGEYHGKDFAYNALWGTVFGRWRKGIDLEPLIALLQSEKSGERERGAFYLDEADPPADRMADVVIKLADDPVGHCRWRFVAYVTNSRLYSDAFADRLAACLLDRDLYVRARTIYWAVVVDDNTFAHFSEAVLSGAGRKPYNFSNLENTAFWRESERKRAARGIEIAQRLRAGESVKGIRESVPEEDSNSFDDLAFLNHAIKRALERRASEARSASGP
;
A
#
# COMPACT_ATOMS: atom_id res chain seq x y z
N MET A 1 -28.66 23.50 8.71
CA MET A 1 -29.19 22.51 9.67
C MET A 1 -27.99 21.72 10.16
N SER A 2 -27.72 21.72 11.47
CA SER A 2 -26.76 20.78 12.05
C SER A 2 -27.53 19.48 12.29
N SER A 3 -27.45 18.56 11.33
CA SER A 3 -27.98 17.21 11.48
C SER A 3 -27.00 16.43 12.36
N ASP A 4 -27.47 15.99 13.53
CA ASP A 4 -26.68 15.13 14.41
C ASP A 4 -26.59 13.72 13.79
N PHE A 5 -25.49 13.47 13.09
CA PHE A 5 -25.22 12.19 12.43
C PHE A 5 -24.92 11.06 13.41
N THR A 6 -24.65 11.38 14.69
CA THR A 6 -24.32 10.36 15.69
C THR A 6 -25.52 9.50 16.06
N ALA A 7 -26.73 10.00 15.84
CA ALA A 7 -27.99 9.30 16.07
C ALA A 7 -28.27 8.16 15.06
N TYR A 8 -27.58 8.14 13.92
CA TYR A 8 -27.78 7.14 12.87
C TYR A 8 -26.74 6.01 12.96
N SER A 9 -27.16 4.79 12.64
CA SER A 9 -26.21 3.68 12.47
C SER A 9 -25.32 3.92 11.24
N THR A 10 -24.17 3.27 11.19
CA THR A 10 -23.25 3.36 10.04
C THR A 10 -23.94 2.88 8.76
N ASN A 11 -24.74 1.82 8.85
CA ASN A 11 -25.52 1.32 7.71
C ASN A 11 -26.61 2.29 7.25
N ASP A 12 -27.30 2.97 8.17
CA ASP A 12 -28.32 3.96 7.81
C ASP A 12 -27.68 5.15 7.08
N LEU A 13 -26.56 5.65 7.58
CA LEU A 13 -25.81 6.74 6.93
C LEU A 13 -25.37 6.34 5.52
N LEU A 14 -24.79 5.14 5.36
CA LEU A 14 -24.38 4.64 4.05
C LEU A 14 -25.58 4.45 3.11
N ARG A 15 -26.71 3.92 3.59
CA ARG A 15 -27.93 3.81 2.80
C ARG A 15 -28.41 5.18 2.33
N MET A 16 -28.50 6.16 3.23
CA MET A 16 -28.94 7.52 2.91
C MET A 16 -28.02 8.22 1.91
N ILE A 17 -26.72 7.90 1.92
CA ILE A 17 -25.78 8.44 0.92
C ILE A 17 -26.08 7.90 -0.49
N TYR A 18 -26.65 6.69 -0.60
CA TYR A 18 -26.80 5.97 -1.87
C TYR A 18 -28.25 5.64 -2.25
N ASP A 19 -29.25 6.14 -1.53
CA ASP A 19 -30.67 5.89 -1.80
C ASP A 19 -31.21 6.69 -3.01
N GLY A 20 -30.43 7.66 -3.50
CA GLY A 20 -30.80 8.52 -4.62
C GLY A 20 -31.67 9.72 -4.23
N GLU A 21 -31.97 9.89 -2.94
CA GLU A 21 -32.71 11.04 -2.42
C GLU A 21 -31.76 12.22 -2.13
N TYR A 22 -32.28 13.44 -2.25
CA TYR A 22 -31.50 14.64 -1.96
C TYR A 22 -31.57 14.98 -0.47
N HIS A 23 -30.53 14.58 0.27
CA HIS A 23 -30.38 14.89 1.70
C HIS A 23 -29.62 16.20 1.99
N GLY A 24 -29.33 16.99 0.94
CA GLY A 24 -28.55 18.22 1.02
C GLY A 24 -27.16 18.07 0.39
N LYS A 25 -26.66 19.18 -0.18
CA LYS A 25 -25.41 19.24 -0.97
C LYS A 25 -24.20 18.59 -0.27
N ASP A 26 -24.04 18.82 1.03
CA ASP A 26 -22.86 18.37 1.80
C ASP A 26 -23.17 17.18 2.72
N PHE A 27 -24.34 16.55 2.57
CA PHE A 27 -24.78 15.46 3.45
C PHE A 27 -23.79 14.30 3.45
N ALA A 28 -23.42 13.79 2.26
CA ALA A 28 -22.53 12.64 2.15
C ALA A 28 -21.14 12.92 2.73
N TYR A 29 -20.61 14.11 2.48
CA TYR A 29 -19.33 14.52 3.04
C TYR A 29 -19.39 14.58 4.57
N ASN A 30 -20.40 15.24 5.14
CA ASN A 30 -20.53 15.37 6.58
C ASN A 30 -20.83 14.04 7.29
N ALA A 31 -21.61 13.16 6.67
CA ALA A 31 -21.87 11.82 7.20
C ALA A 31 -20.59 10.95 7.19
N LEU A 32 -19.85 10.94 6.06
CA LEU A 32 -18.63 10.15 5.93
C LEU A 32 -17.49 10.67 6.82
N TRP A 33 -17.05 11.91 6.62
CA TRP A 33 -15.91 12.48 7.34
C TRP A 33 -16.25 12.85 8.78
N GLY A 34 -17.48 13.30 9.04
CA GLY A 34 -17.91 13.72 10.37
C GLY A 34 -18.25 12.55 11.30
N THR A 35 -18.64 11.38 10.77
CA THR A 35 -19.10 10.25 11.60
C THR A 35 -18.51 8.90 11.18
N VAL A 36 -18.79 8.43 9.95
CA VAL A 36 -18.48 7.05 9.54
C VAL A 36 -16.98 6.75 9.64
N PHE A 37 -16.12 7.59 9.07
CA PHE A 37 -14.66 7.39 9.14
C PHE A 37 -14.14 7.49 10.56
N GLY A 38 -14.74 8.34 11.41
CA GLY A 38 -14.40 8.42 12.82
C GLY A 38 -14.72 7.13 13.60
N ARG A 39 -15.82 6.45 13.24
CA ARG A 39 -16.17 5.13 13.81
C ARG A 39 -15.20 4.05 13.34
N TRP A 40 -14.95 3.96 12.03
CA TRP A 40 -14.02 2.99 11.47
C TRP A 40 -12.59 3.13 11.99
N ARG A 41 -12.09 4.37 12.15
CA ARG A 41 -10.79 4.64 12.78
C ARG A 41 -10.67 4.07 14.20
N LYS A 42 -11.78 4.01 14.93
CA LYS A 42 -11.87 3.41 16.27
C LYS A 42 -12.18 1.90 16.24
N GLY A 43 -12.29 1.31 15.05
CA GLY A 43 -12.70 -0.08 14.86
C GLY A 43 -14.19 -0.35 15.11
N ILE A 44 -15.04 0.68 15.11
CA ILE A 44 -16.48 0.51 15.34
C ILE A 44 -17.18 0.32 14.00
N ASP A 45 -18.12 -0.63 13.93
CA ASP A 45 -18.93 -0.94 12.75
C ASP A 45 -18.11 -1.15 11.46
N LEU A 46 -17.06 -1.97 11.50
CA LEU A 46 -16.17 -2.18 10.35
C LEU A 46 -16.79 -3.03 9.24
N GLU A 47 -17.83 -3.79 9.54
CA GLU A 47 -18.48 -4.75 8.64
C GLU A 47 -18.86 -4.14 7.27
N PRO A 48 -19.41 -2.91 7.17
CA PRO A 48 -19.74 -2.31 5.88
C PRO A 48 -18.49 -1.96 5.06
N LEU A 49 -17.39 -1.54 5.70
CA LEU A 49 -16.11 -1.31 5.01
C LEU A 49 -15.53 -2.64 4.50
N ILE A 50 -15.55 -3.67 5.34
CA ILE A 50 -15.10 -5.01 4.96
C ILE A 50 -15.92 -5.55 3.78
N ALA A 51 -17.24 -5.37 3.80
CA ALA A 51 -18.12 -5.77 2.71
C ALA A 51 -17.80 -5.07 1.39
N LEU A 52 -17.48 -3.77 1.42
CA LEU A 52 -17.02 -3.04 0.23
C LEU A 52 -15.71 -3.61 -0.31
N LEU A 53 -14.72 -3.84 0.56
CA LEU A 53 -13.40 -4.36 0.18
C LEU A 53 -13.46 -5.79 -0.38
N GLN A 54 -14.46 -6.58 0.03
CA GLN A 54 -14.67 -7.96 -0.41
C GLN A 54 -15.71 -8.10 -1.53
N SER A 55 -16.29 -7.00 -1.99
CA SER A 55 -17.32 -7.03 -3.03
C SER A 55 -16.82 -7.64 -4.32
N GLU A 56 -17.67 -8.36 -5.05
CA GLU A 56 -17.36 -8.87 -6.38
C GLU A 56 -17.25 -7.73 -7.43
N LYS A 57 -17.86 -6.58 -7.17
CA LYS A 57 -17.85 -5.43 -8.07
C LYS A 57 -16.60 -4.56 -7.84
N SER A 58 -15.82 -4.36 -8.89
CA SER A 58 -14.59 -3.54 -8.83
C SER A 58 -14.84 -2.13 -8.31
N GLY A 59 -15.91 -1.46 -8.74
CA GLY A 59 -16.24 -0.10 -8.28
C GLY A 59 -16.59 0.00 -6.79
N GLU A 60 -17.14 -1.07 -6.19
CA GLU A 60 -17.37 -1.12 -4.75
C GLU A 60 -16.06 -1.38 -4.00
N ARG A 61 -15.17 -2.22 -4.53
CA ARG A 61 -13.82 -2.44 -3.96
C ARG A 61 -12.95 -1.19 -4.03
N GLU A 62 -12.95 -0.47 -5.16
CA GLU A 62 -12.25 0.82 -5.32
C GLU A 62 -12.73 1.85 -4.29
N ARG A 63 -14.04 1.93 -4.08
CA ARG A 63 -14.64 2.79 -3.06
C ARG A 63 -14.21 2.36 -1.65
N GLY A 64 -14.26 1.06 -1.36
CA GLY A 64 -13.77 0.51 -0.10
C GLY A 64 -12.29 0.84 0.13
N ALA A 65 -11.46 0.72 -0.90
CA ALA A 65 -10.03 1.01 -0.85
C ALA A 65 -9.76 2.51 -0.64
N PHE A 66 -10.59 3.39 -1.22
CA PHE A 66 -10.58 4.81 -0.91
C PHE A 66 -10.96 5.07 0.56
N TYR A 67 -12.01 4.43 1.08
CA TYR A 67 -12.43 4.56 2.47
C TYR A 67 -11.44 4.00 3.48
N LEU A 68 -10.73 2.94 3.13
CA LEU A 68 -9.65 2.38 3.93
C LEU A 68 -8.57 3.44 4.22
N ASP A 69 -8.20 4.22 3.21
CA ASP A 69 -7.19 5.28 3.32
C ASP A 69 -7.67 6.46 4.17
N GLU A 70 -8.93 6.88 4.00
CA GLU A 70 -9.50 8.01 4.74
C GLU A 70 -9.77 7.68 6.21
N ALA A 71 -10.24 6.46 6.49
CA ALA A 71 -10.60 6.04 7.82
C ALA A 71 -9.39 5.60 8.66
N ASP A 72 -8.39 4.95 8.03
CA ASP A 72 -7.25 4.32 8.70
C ASP A 72 -7.68 3.45 9.91
N PRO A 73 -8.52 2.42 9.67
CA PRO A 73 -9.02 1.55 10.73
C PRO A 73 -7.90 0.75 11.43
N PRO A 74 -8.13 0.19 12.62
CA PRO A 74 -7.13 -0.59 13.35
C PRO A 74 -6.64 -1.82 12.58
N ALA A 75 -5.32 -1.98 12.56
CA ALA A 75 -4.61 -2.93 11.72
C ALA A 75 -4.93 -4.41 12.03
N ASP A 76 -5.03 -4.71 13.33
CA ASP A 76 -5.36 -6.04 13.87
C ASP A 76 -6.73 -6.54 13.43
N ARG A 77 -7.65 -5.62 13.08
CA ARG A 77 -9.01 -5.95 12.65
C ARG A 77 -9.18 -6.01 11.14
N MET A 78 -8.19 -5.52 10.38
CA MET A 78 -8.27 -5.36 8.94
C MET A 78 -7.25 -6.19 8.16
N ALA A 79 -6.25 -6.78 8.83
CA ALA A 79 -5.14 -7.50 8.19
C ALA A 79 -5.61 -8.54 7.16
N ASP A 80 -6.54 -9.43 7.53
CA ASP A 80 -7.04 -10.52 6.66
C ASP A 80 -7.81 -10.01 5.43
N VAL A 81 -8.39 -8.82 5.52
CA VAL A 81 -9.15 -8.20 4.44
C VAL A 81 -8.22 -7.44 3.52
N VAL A 82 -7.32 -6.64 4.10
CA VAL A 82 -6.38 -5.79 3.36
C VAL A 82 -5.37 -6.61 2.59
N ILE A 83 -4.88 -7.73 3.13
CA ILE A 83 -3.91 -8.57 2.42
C ILE A 83 -4.42 -9.08 1.06
N LYS A 84 -5.75 -9.26 0.92
CA LYS A 84 -6.39 -9.70 -0.34
C LYS A 84 -6.35 -8.63 -1.42
N LEU A 85 -6.27 -7.35 -1.04
CA LEU A 85 -6.20 -6.24 -1.99
C LEU A 85 -4.91 -6.26 -2.81
N ALA A 86 -3.85 -6.92 -2.33
CA ALA A 86 -2.58 -7.05 -3.05
C ALA A 86 -2.72 -7.80 -4.38
N ASP A 87 -3.71 -8.68 -4.51
CA ASP A 87 -3.98 -9.46 -5.73
C ASP A 87 -5.16 -8.92 -6.53
N ASP A 88 -5.76 -7.79 -6.12
CA ASP A 88 -6.93 -7.23 -6.79
C ASP A 88 -6.61 -6.88 -8.26
N PRO A 89 -7.48 -7.17 -9.23
CA PRO A 89 -7.27 -6.75 -10.62
C PRO A 89 -7.12 -5.23 -10.80
N VAL A 90 -7.71 -4.43 -9.91
CA VAL A 90 -7.64 -2.96 -9.95
C VAL A 90 -6.34 -2.46 -9.32
N GLY A 91 -5.56 -1.69 -10.08
CA GLY A 91 -4.30 -1.10 -9.61
C GLY A 91 -4.46 -0.21 -8.38
N HIS A 92 -5.54 0.57 -8.31
CA HIS A 92 -5.88 1.41 -7.15
C HIS A 92 -6.01 0.60 -5.85
N CYS A 93 -6.68 -0.56 -5.88
CA CYS A 93 -6.79 -1.44 -4.72
C CYS A 93 -5.42 -1.96 -4.26
N ARG A 94 -4.57 -2.42 -5.18
CA ARG A 94 -3.20 -2.89 -4.88
C ARG A 94 -2.33 -1.77 -4.33
N TRP A 95 -2.47 -0.56 -4.87
CA TRP A 95 -1.79 0.62 -4.33
C TRP A 95 -2.25 0.96 -2.90
N ARG A 96 -3.55 0.88 -2.64
CA ARG A 96 -4.12 1.10 -1.30
C ARG A 96 -3.69 0.05 -0.29
N PHE A 97 -3.48 -1.20 -0.71
CA PHE A 97 -2.82 -2.21 0.12
C PHE A 97 -1.45 -1.73 0.60
N VAL A 98 -0.56 -1.31 -0.31
CA VAL A 98 0.79 -0.85 0.06
C VAL A 98 0.74 0.38 0.97
N ALA A 99 -0.16 1.33 0.67
CA ALA A 99 -0.33 2.53 1.49
C ALA A 99 -0.79 2.19 2.92
N TYR A 100 -1.80 1.34 3.07
CA TYR A 100 -2.31 0.94 4.38
C TYR A 100 -1.26 0.18 5.19
N VAL A 101 -0.55 -0.77 4.56
CA VAL A 101 0.56 -1.52 5.18
C VAL A 101 1.66 -0.57 5.66
N THR A 102 1.96 0.48 4.88
CA THR A 102 2.95 1.51 5.26
C THR A 102 2.53 2.27 6.52
N ASN A 103 1.27 2.69 6.60
CA ASN A 103 0.77 3.50 7.71
C ASN A 103 0.56 2.68 8.99
N SER A 104 -0.04 1.50 8.85
CA SER A 104 -0.38 0.59 9.95
C SER A 104 0.80 -0.21 10.48
N ARG A 105 1.91 -0.27 9.72
CA ARG A 105 3.09 -1.10 9.99
C ARG A 105 2.78 -2.60 10.08
N LEU A 106 1.72 -3.06 9.42
CA LEU A 106 1.44 -4.49 9.30
C LEU A 106 2.57 -5.18 8.57
N TYR A 107 3.11 -6.24 9.18
CA TYR A 107 4.11 -7.05 8.53
C TYR A 107 4.11 -8.47 9.09
N SER A 108 4.20 -9.44 8.19
CA SER A 108 4.39 -10.86 8.45
C SER A 108 4.86 -11.52 7.16
N ASP A 109 5.20 -12.81 7.20
CA ASP A 109 5.62 -13.57 6.00
C ASP A 109 4.58 -13.49 4.88
N ALA A 110 3.30 -13.52 5.23
CA ALA A 110 2.21 -13.40 4.26
C ALA A 110 2.21 -12.02 3.59
N PHE A 111 2.43 -10.94 4.35
CA PHE A 111 2.54 -9.59 3.78
C PHE A 111 3.83 -9.44 2.97
N ALA A 112 4.94 -10.07 3.38
CA ALA A 112 6.20 -10.04 2.64
C ALA A 112 6.04 -10.60 1.22
N ASP A 113 5.34 -11.73 1.07
CA ASP A 113 5.06 -12.33 -0.24
C ASP A 113 4.18 -11.42 -1.12
N ARG A 114 3.13 -10.82 -0.54
CA ARG A 114 2.25 -9.88 -1.26
C ARG A 114 2.96 -8.59 -1.66
N LEU A 115 3.80 -8.03 -0.79
CA LEU A 115 4.62 -6.87 -1.13
C LEU A 115 5.66 -7.21 -2.20
N ALA A 116 6.20 -8.43 -2.20
CA ALA A 116 7.10 -8.88 -3.25
C ALA A 116 6.38 -8.95 -4.61
N ALA A 117 5.11 -9.36 -4.62
CA ALA A 117 4.28 -9.31 -5.82
C ALA A 117 4.03 -7.87 -6.28
N CYS A 118 3.75 -6.94 -5.35
CA CYS A 118 3.60 -5.51 -5.66
C CYS A 118 4.90 -4.87 -6.18
N LEU A 119 6.08 -5.35 -5.77
CA LEU A 119 7.37 -4.90 -6.31
C LEU A 119 7.57 -5.33 -7.78
N LEU A 120 6.95 -6.44 -8.17
CA LEU A 120 6.96 -6.98 -9.55
C LEU A 120 5.78 -6.47 -10.39
N ASP A 121 4.91 -5.65 -9.82
CA ASP A 121 3.69 -5.16 -10.46
C ASP A 121 3.99 -4.44 -11.78
N ARG A 122 3.04 -4.55 -12.71
CA ARG A 122 3.10 -3.84 -13.99
C ARG A 122 2.57 -2.42 -13.86
N ASP A 123 1.75 -2.17 -12.86
CA ASP A 123 1.38 -0.82 -12.46
C ASP A 123 2.56 -0.16 -11.76
N LEU A 124 3.15 0.83 -12.45
CA LEU A 124 4.35 1.52 -11.99
C LEU A 124 4.12 2.31 -10.70
N TYR A 125 2.89 2.76 -10.44
CA TYR A 125 2.56 3.45 -9.17
C TYR A 125 2.58 2.48 -7.99
N VAL A 126 2.02 1.27 -8.16
CA VAL A 126 2.07 0.22 -7.12
C VAL A 126 3.52 -0.15 -6.84
N ARG A 127 4.32 -0.29 -7.90
CA ARG A 127 5.73 -0.62 -7.79
C ARG A 127 6.55 0.45 -7.09
N ALA A 128 6.44 1.71 -7.52
CA ALA A 128 7.13 2.84 -6.90
C ALA A 128 6.72 3.01 -5.43
N ARG A 129 5.43 2.81 -5.11
CA ARG A 129 4.94 2.84 -3.74
C ARG A 129 5.53 1.71 -2.89
N THR A 130 5.74 0.53 -3.47
CA THR A 130 6.36 -0.61 -2.78
C THR A 130 7.84 -0.36 -2.52
N ILE A 131 8.57 0.25 -3.48
CA ILE A 131 9.95 0.71 -3.26
C ILE A 131 9.97 1.73 -2.12
N TYR A 132 9.07 2.71 -2.13
CA TYR A 132 8.95 3.69 -1.04
C TYR A 132 8.68 3.01 0.32
N TRP A 133 7.76 2.05 0.38
CA TRP A 133 7.51 1.27 1.60
C TRP A 133 8.81 0.61 2.10
N ALA A 134 9.55 -0.08 1.22
CA ALA A 134 10.81 -0.73 1.56
C ALA A 134 11.89 0.26 2.04
N VAL A 135 11.84 1.53 1.63
CA VAL A 135 12.74 2.58 2.14
C VAL A 135 12.42 3.01 3.57
N VAL A 136 11.14 3.03 3.95
CA VAL A 136 10.69 3.65 5.21
C VAL A 136 10.48 2.67 6.36
N VAL A 137 10.39 1.37 6.10
CA VAL A 137 10.32 0.34 7.14
C VAL A 137 11.63 0.21 7.93
N ASP A 138 11.56 -0.40 9.11
CA ASP A 138 12.74 -0.68 9.94
C ASP A 138 13.72 -1.66 9.26
N ASP A 139 14.92 -1.76 9.81
CA ASP A 139 16.01 -2.55 9.21
C ASP A 139 15.73 -4.07 9.22
N ASN A 140 15.07 -4.59 10.24
CA ASN A 140 14.76 -6.01 10.34
C ASN A 140 13.69 -6.41 9.30
N THR A 141 12.62 -5.61 9.21
CA THR A 141 11.57 -5.77 8.21
C THR A 141 12.13 -5.67 6.79
N PHE A 142 13.01 -4.69 6.54
CA PHE A 142 13.65 -4.54 5.23
C PHE A 142 14.56 -5.73 4.88
N ALA A 143 15.35 -6.22 5.83
CA ALA A 143 16.24 -7.36 5.62
C ALA A 143 15.44 -8.62 5.28
N HIS A 144 14.41 -8.93 6.08
CA HIS A 144 13.52 -10.06 5.84
C HIS A 144 12.81 -9.97 4.47
N PHE A 145 12.27 -8.79 4.14
CA PHE A 145 11.64 -8.56 2.84
C PHE A 145 12.61 -8.76 1.67
N SER A 146 13.83 -8.23 1.82
CA SER A 146 14.87 -8.33 0.79
C SER A 146 15.25 -9.80 0.54
N GLU A 147 15.41 -10.59 1.61
CA GLU A 147 15.65 -12.04 1.51
C GLU A 147 14.49 -12.75 0.81
N ALA A 148 13.25 -12.47 1.21
CA ALA A 148 12.06 -13.03 0.59
C ALA A 148 12.00 -12.74 -0.92
N VAL A 149 12.19 -11.48 -1.34
CA VAL A 149 12.21 -11.08 -2.75
C VAL A 149 13.32 -11.80 -3.54
N LEU A 150 14.53 -11.86 -2.99
CA LEU A 150 15.67 -12.50 -3.66
C LEU A 150 15.51 -14.02 -3.76
N SER A 151 14.86 -14.65 -2.78
CA SER A 151 14.48 -16.07 -2.82
C SER A 151 13.38 -16.37 -3.84
N GLY A 152 12.63 -15.35 -4.26
CA GLY A 152 11.64 -15.44 -5.34
C GLY A 152 10.18 -15.31 -4.90
N ALA A 153 9.92 -14.77 -3.72
CA ALA A 153 8.56 -14.40 -3.28
C ALA A 153 7.86 -13.48 -4.29
N GLY A 154 6.54 -13.55 -4.35
CA GLY A 154 5.69 -12.72 -5.21
C GLY A 154 5.72 -13.03 -6.71
N ARG A 155 6.55 -14.00 -7.16
CA ARG A 155 6.62 -14.39 -8.58
C ARG A 155 5.36 -15.11 -9.01
N LYS A 156 4.87 -14.79 -10.21
CA LYS A 156 3.72 -15.49 -10.79
C LYS A 156 4.14 -16.88 -11.30
N PRO A 157 3.31 -17.91 -11.12
CA PRO A 157 3.56 -19.20 -11.74
C PRO A 157 3.42 -19.08 -13.26
N TYR A 158 4.55 -19.09 -13.96
CA TYR A 158 4.59 -19.20 -15.40
C TYR A 158 4.57 -20.67 -15.82
N ASN A 159 3.52 -21.06 -16.53
CA ASN A 159 3.40 -22.36 -17.20
C ASN A 159 3.32 -22.15 -18.71
N PHE A 160 4.38 -21.62 -19.32
CA PHE A 160 4.47 -21.61 -20.77
C PHE A 160 4.84 -23.01 -21.25
N SER A 161 4.23 -23.46 -22.35
CA SER A 161 4.57 -24.75 -22.96
C SER A 161 6.04 -24.84 -23.40
N ASN A 162 6.69 -23.70 -23.64
CA ASN A 162 8.11 -23.59 -23.93
C ASN A 162 8.91 -23.27 -22.65
N LEU A 163 9.85 -24.15 -22.30
CA LEU A 163 10.73 -24.03 -21.14
C LEU A 163 11.70 -22.83 -21.24
N GLU A 164 12.20 -22.50 -22.43
CA GLU A 164 13.11 -21.37 -22.64
C GLU A 164 12.39 -20.04 -22.36
N ASN A 165 11.15 -19.91 -22.83
CA ASN A 165 10.31 -18.75 -22.52
C ASN A 165 10.06 -18.63 -21.02
N THR A 166 9.78 -19.76 -20.34
CA THR A 166 9.61 -19.77 -18.88
C THR A 166 10.87 -19.29 -18.16
N ALA A 167 12.05 -19.77 -18.57
CA ALA A 167 13.32 -19.34 -18.00
C ALA A 167 13.59 -17.85 -18.23
N PHE A 168 13.33 -17.35 -19.44
CA PHE A 168 13.48 -15.94 -19.78
C PHE A 168 12.62 -15.02 -18.89
N TRP A 169 11.33 -15.33 -18.74
CA TRP A 169 10.42 -14.52 -17.93
C TRP A 169 10.78 -14.54 -16.44
N ARG A 170 11.19 -15.71 -15.91
CA ARG A 170 11.66 -15.83 -14.52
C ARG A 170 12.92 -14.99 -14.27
N GLU A 171 13.87 -15.01 -15.21
CA GLU A 171 15.09 -14.20 -15.07
C GLU A 171 14.79 -12.70 -15.20
N SER A 172 13.89 -12.31 -16.09
CA SER A 172 13.43 -10.92 -16.22
C SER A 172 12.79 -10.41 -14.94
N GLU A 173 11.89 -11.19 -14.31
CA GLU A 173 11.32 -10.85 -13.01
C GLU A 173 12.37 -10.79 -11.91
N ARG A 174 13.29 -11.75 -11.85
CA ARG A 174 14.38 -11.76 -10.86
C ARG A 174 15.21 -10.48 -10.94
N LYS A 175 15.62 -10.08 -12.14
CA LYS A 175 16.37 -8.83 -12.36
C LYS A 175 15.56 -7.61 -11.94
N ARG A 176 14.27 -7.57 -12.25
CA ARG A 176 13.37 -6.47 -11.85
C ARG A 176 13.22 -6.37 -10.33
N ALA A 177 13.00 -7.48 -9.64
CA ALA A 177 12.90 -7.54 -8.20
C ALA A 177 14.20 -7.06 -7.53
N ALA A 178 15.34 -7.58 -7.99
CA ALA A 178 16.66 -7.19 -7.48
C ALA A 178 16.91 -5.67 -7.64
N ARG A 179 16.56 -5.08 -8.78
CA ARG A 179 16.65 -3.63 -8.98
C ARG A 179 15.77 -2.84 -8.01
N GLY A 180 14.54 -3.29 -7.76
CA GLY A 180 13.65 -2.65 -6.79
C GLY A 180 14.25 -2.62 -5.38
N ILE A 181 14.88 -3.73 -4.96
CA ILE A 181 15.62 -3.81 -3.69
C ILE A 181 16.86 -2.92 -3.69
N GLU A 182 17.63 -2.92 -4.77
CA GLU A 182 18.82 -2.07 -4.91
C GLU A 182 18.47 -0.59 -4.77
N ILE A 183 17.42 -0.12 -5.46
CA ILE A 183 16.95 1.26 -5.38
C ILE A 183 16.55 1.59 -3.94
N ALA A 184 15.77 0.71 -3.29
CA ALA A 184 15.39 0.91 -1.89
C ALA A 184 16.62 0.97 -0.97
N GLN A 185 17.58 0.07 -1.13
CA GLN A 185 18.81 0.03 -0.34
C GLN A 185 19.64 1.31 -0.50
N ARG A 186 19.80 1.81 -1.73
CA ARG A 186 20.55 3.04 -2.03
C ARG A 186 19.87 4.29 -1.47
N LEU A 187 18.54 4.36 -1.59
CA LEU A 187 17.75 5.43 -0.95
C LEU A 187 17.87 5.37 0.58
N ARG A 188 17.85 4.17 1.18
CA ARG A 188 18.07 3.99 2.63
C ARG A 188 19.46 4.43 3.06
N ALA A 189 20.47 4.31 2.20
CA ALA A 189 21.83 4.81 2.43
C ALA A 189 21.97 6.34 2.23
N GLY A 190 20.89 7.04 1.87
CA GLY A 190 20.87 8.49 1.70
C GLY A 190 21.24 8.97 0.30
N GLU A 191 21.37 8.08 -0.67
CA GLU A 191 21.60 8.48 -2.05
C GLU A 191 20.36 9.19 -2.62
N SER A 192 20.58 10.20 -3.47
CA SER A 192 19.47 10.93 -4.10
C SER A 192 18.80 10.13 -5.22
N VAL A 193 17.48 10.28 -5.38
CA VAL A 193 16.71 9.69 -6.49
C VAL A 193 17.35 9.97 -7.85
N LYS A 194 17.86 11.20 -8.06
CA LYS A 194 18.52 11.61 -9.30
C LYS A 194 19.79 10.80 -9.57
N GLY A 195 20.66 10.61 -8.57
CA GLY A 195 21.90 9.84 -8.73
C GLY A 195 21.65 8.36 -9.02
N ILE A 196 20.63 7.78 -8.38
CA ILE A 196 20.23 6.40 -8.66
C ILE A 196 19.69 6.28 -10.09
N ARG A 197 18.83 7.20 -10.53
CA ARG A 197 18.27 7.21 -11.90
C ARG A 197 19.35 7.23 -12.99
N GLU A 198 20.45 7.94 -12.77
CA GLU A 198 21.56 8.03 -13.73
C GLU A 198 22.34 6.72 -13.85
N SER A 199 22.27 5.84 -12.85
CA SER A 199 23.06 4.58 -12.78
C SER A 199 22.22 3.31 -12.88
N VAL A 200 20.89 3.42 -12.91
CA VAL A 200 19.95 2.30 -13.09
C VAL A 200 19.03 2.59 -14.29
N PRO A 201 19.56 2.61 -15.53
CA PRO A 201 18.80 2.98 -16.72
C PRO A 201 17.71 1.97 -17.11
N GLU A 202 17.74 0.74 -16.59
CA GLU A 202 16.75 -0.31 -16.85
C GLU A 202 15.48 -0.17 -15.99
N GLU A 203 15.42 0.81 -15.11
CA GLU A 203 14.21 1.13 -14.34
C GLU A 203 13.40 2.24 -15.03
N ASP A 204 12.08 2.15 -14.90
CA ASP A 204 11.16 3.07 -15.58
C ASP A 204 11.25 4.50 -15.00
N SER A 205 11.25 5.51 -15.88
CA SER A 205 11.30 6.92 -15.48
C SER A 205 10.15 7.32 -14.56
N ASN A 206 8.94 6.78 -14.78
CA ASN A 206 7.78 7.09 -13.96
C ASN A 206 7.97 6.63 -12.51
N SER A 207 8.62 5.47 -12.31
CA SER A 207 8.92 4.99 -10.95
C SER A 207 9.85 5.96 -10.21
N PHE A 208 10.82 6.54 -10.91
CA PHE A 208 11.68 7.58 -10.33
C PHE A 208 10.97 8.92 -10.12
N ASP A 209 10.05 9.30 -11.01
CA ASP A 209 9.27 10.53 -10.86
C ASP A 209 8.36 10.44 -9.62
N ASP A 210 7.73 9.28 -9.38
CA ASP A 210 6.96 9.00 -8.16
C ASP A 210 7.84 9.02 -6.90
N LEU A 211 9.01 8.40 -6.94
CA LEU A 211 9.96 8.45 -5.82
C LEU A 211 10.47 9.87 -5.56
N ALA A 212 10.67 10.67 -6.61
CA ALA A 212 11.07 12.07 -6.50
C ALA A 212 9.96 12.91 -5.85
N PHE A 213 8.69 12.65 -6.18
CA PHE A 213 7.54 13.25 -5.52
C PHE A 213 7.51 12.91 -4.01
N LEU A 214 7.90 11.68 -3.65
CA LEU A 214 7.96 11.21 -2.26
C LEU A 214 9.26 11.56 -1.52
N ASN A 215 10.21 12.27 -2.16
CA ASN A 215 11.54 12.52 -1.62
C ASN A 215 11.53 13.22 -0.25
N HIS A 216 10.60 14.15 -0.02
CA HIS A 216 10.45 14.80 1.28
C HIS A 216 10.03 13.81 2.38
N ALA A 217 9.14 12.87 2.06
CA ALA A 217 8.73 11.84 3.00
C ALA A 217 9.86 10.82 3.26
N ILE A 218 10.64 10.48 2.23
CA ILE A 218 11.84 9.63 2.36
C ILE A 218 12.84 10.28 3.32
N LYS A 219 13.22 11.55 3.09
CA LYS A 219 14.17 12.28 3.96
C LYS A 219 13.75 12.27 5.42
N ARG A 220 12.48 12.61 5.71
CA ARG A 220 11.94 12.57 7.08
C ARG A 220 11.97 11.18 7.70
N ALA A 221 11.77 10.12 6.91
CA ALA A 221 11.87 8.76 7.42
C ALA A 221 13.32 8.39 7.78
N LEU A 222 14.29 8.76 6.95
CA LEU A 222 15.71 8.52 7.20
C LEU A 222 16.22 9.32 8.41
N GLU A 223 15.80 10.58 8.55
CA GLU A 223 16.11 11.41 9.72
C GLU A 223 15.59 10.80 11.02
N ARG A 224 14.34 10.30 11.02
CA ARG A 224 13.77 9.59 12.17
C ARG A 224 14.58 8.35 12.51
N ARG A 225 14.89 7.50 11.53
CA ARG A 225 15.73 6.29 11.74
C ARG A 225 17.10 6.63 12.32
N ALA A 226 17.75 7.67 11.79
CA ALA A 226 19.04 8.13 12.31
C ALA A 226 18.94 8.63 13.75
N SER A 227 17.84 9.31 14.10
CA SER A 227 17.59 9.75 15.48
C SER A 227 17.35 8.58 16.44
N GLU A 228 16.53 7.60 16.04
CA GLU A 228 16.22 6.40 16.82
C GLU A 228 17.49 5.57 17.08
N ALA A 229 18.33 5.38 16.06
CA ALA A 229 19.61 4.67 16.20
C ALA A 229 20.57 5.37 17.18
N ARG A 230 20.64 6.71 17.16
CA ARG A 230 21.44 7.49 18.12
C ARG A 230 20.89 7.39 19.54
N SER A 231 19.58 7.40 19.71
CA SER A 231 18.93 7.23 21.01
C SER A 231 19.12 5.81 21.59
N ALA A 232 19.12 4.79 20.73
CA ALA A 232 19.43 3.41 21.12
C ALA A 232 20.92 3.18 21.45
N SER A 233 21.79 4.07 20.97
CA SER A 233 23.25 4.05 21.19
C SER A 233 23.70 5.00 22.31
N GLY A 234 22.77 5.55 23.11
CA GLY A 234 23.06 6.42 24.27
C GLY A 234 23.70 5.66 25.44
N PRO A 235 24.44 6.36 26.31
CA PRO A 235 25.69 5.94 26.97
C PRO A 235 25.64 4.66 27.79
#